data_AF-A0A061EJB8-F1
#
_entry.id   AF-A0A061EJB8-F1
#
_cell.length_a   1.000
_cell.length_b   1.000
_cell.length_c   1.000
_cell.angle_alpha   90.00
_cell.angle_beta   90.00
_cell.angle_gamma   90.00
#
_symmetry.space_group_name_H-M   'P 1'
#
loop_
_entity.id
_entity.type
_entity.pdbx_description
1 polymer ?
#
loop_
_entity_poly.entity_id
_entity_poly.type
_entity_poly.pdbx_seq_one_letter_code
_entity_poly.pdbx_strand_id
1 'polypeptide(L)'
;MGLRETCEYLAFISQVEPKNFEEAKKEKSWMITMQEELDQFERNKVWTLVPRPTNHPIIGTKWVFKNKMDELGNVNNFVDLGMIDADEL
;
A
#
# COMPACT_ATOMS: atom_id res chain seq x y z
N MET A 1 -19.55 8.85 -26.89
CA MET A 1 -18.60 8.36 -25.88
C MET A 1 -19.30 7.30 -25.08
N GLY A 2 -18.98 6.03 -25.34
CA GLY A 2 -19.71 4.89 -24.79
C GLY A 2 -19.18 4.49 -23.43
N LEU A 3 -20.04 3.87 -22.60
CA LEU A 3 -19.71 3.25 -21.31
C LEU A 3 -18.45 2.35 -21.34
N ARG A 4 -18.15 1.78 -22.51
CA ARG A 4 -16.99 0.92 -22.74
C ARG A 4 -15.66 1.69 -22.70
N GLU A 5 -15.61 2.89 -23.28
CA GLU A 5 -14.41 3.75 -23.25
C GLU A 5 -14.13 4.24 -21.82
N THR A 6 -15.17 4.51 -21.04
CA THR A 6 -15.04 4.92 -19.63
C THR A 6 -14.54 3.79 -18.73
N CYS A 7 -14.96 2.54 -18.98
CA CYS A 7 -14.47 1.39 -18.22
C CYS A 7 -13.00 1.06 -18.54
N GLU A 8 -12.60 1.15 -19.81
CA GLU A 8 -11.21 0.94 -20.22
C GLU A 8 -10.26 2.01 -19.65
N TYR A 9 -10.70 3.27 -19.60
CA TYR A 9 -9.95 4.37 -18.98
C TYR A 9 -9.83 4.23 -17.45
N LEU A 10 -10.90 3.81 -16.75
CA LEU A 10 -10.87 3.56 -15.31
C LEU A 10 -9.97 2.37 -14.96
N ALA A 11 -10.02 1.29 -15.74
CA ALA A 11 -9.14 0.14 -15.58
C ALA A 11 -7.67 0.50 -15.83
N PHE A 12 -7.40 1.42 -16.75
CA PHE A 12 -6.06 1.95 -17.00
C PHE A 12 -5.55 2.87 -15.87
N ILE A 13 -6.39 3.77 -15.35
CA ILE A 13 -6.01 4.61 -14.20
C ILE A 13 -5.79 3.76 -12.94
N SER A 14 -6.56 2.69 -12.78
CA SER A 14 -6.36 1.72 -11.69
C SER A 14 -5.05 0.95 -11.77
N GLN A 15 -4.26 1.07 -12.85
CA GLN A 15 -2.94 0.43 -12.98
C GLN A 15 -1.79 1.31 -12.49
N VAL A 16 -2.01 2.59 -12.21
CA VAL A 16 -0.91 3.47 -11.79
C VAL A 16 -0.60 3.23 -10.32
N GLU A 17 0.45 2.45 -10.08
CA GLU A 17 0.97 2.21 -8.74
C GLU A 17 1.69 3.47 -8.22
N PRO A 18 1.35 3.96 -7.01
CA PRO A 18 2.10 5.02 -6.36
C PRO A 18 3.55 4.59 -6.13
N LYS A 19 4.49 5.51 -6.38
CA LYS A 19 5.92 5.21 -6.17
C LYS A 19 6.35 5.38 -4.71
N ASN A 20 5.58 6.13 -3.94
CA ASN A 20 5.88 6.51 -2.57
C ASN A 20 4.60 6.84 -1.80
N PHE A 21 4.75 6.94 -0.48
CA PHE A 21 3.65 7.27 0.42
C PHE A 21 2.99 8.63 0.11
N GLU A 22 3.75 9.63 -0.33
CA GLU A 22 3.21 10.96 -0.63
C GLU A 22 2.30 10.97 -1.86
N GLU A 23 2.55 10.10 -2.85
CA GLU A 23 1.64 9.86 -3.96
C GLU A 23 0.42 9.06 -3.50
N ALA A 24 0.63 7.96 -2.76
CA ALA A 24 -0.45 7.10 -2.29
C ALA A 24 -1.45 7.83 -1.39
N LYS A 25 -0.99 8.70 -0.49
CA LYS A 25 -1.89 9.41 0.44
C LYS A 25 -2.84 10.40 -0.24
N LYS A 26 -2.58 10.80 -1.49
CA LYS A 26 -3.46 11.71 -2.24
C LYS A 26 -4.74 11.02 -2.71
N GLU A 27 -4.71 9.69 -2.78
CA GLU A 27 -5.80 8.88 -3.27
C GLU A 27 -6.46 8.09 -2.13
N LYS A 28 -7.78 8.26 -2.01
CA LYS A 28 -8.53 7.67 -0.90
C LYS A 28 -8.49 6.13 -0.90
N SER A 29 -8.50 5.51 -2.08
CA SER A 29 -8.41 4.05 -2.22
C SER A 29 -7.14 3.49 -1.60
N TRP A 30 -5.99 4.11 -1.87
CA TRP A 30 -4.70 3.73 -1.29
C TRP A 30 -4.63 3.99 0.21
N MET A 31 -5.18 5.09 0.71
CA MET A 31 -5.29 5.34 2.15
C MET A 31 -6.11 4.27 2.88
N ILE A 32 -7.26 3.90 2.33
CA ILE A 32 -8.11 2.85 2.89
C ILE A 32 -7.34 1.53 2.92
N THR A 33 -6.69 1.16 1.81
CA THR A 33 -5.93 -0.08 1.70
C THR A 33 -4.77 -0.12 2.72
N MET A 34 -4.04 0.98 2.91
CA MET A 34 -2.99 1.11 3.94
C MET A 34 -3.53 0.92 5.34
N GLN A 35 -4.69 1.50 5.65
CA GLN A 35 -5.31 1.34 6.97
C GLN A 35 -5.78 -0.10 7.20
N GLU A 36 -6.41 -0.71 6.19
CA GLU A 36 -6.87 -2.10 6.27
C GLU A 36 -5.72 -3.08 6.56
N GLU A 37 -4.54 -2.85 5.96
CA GLU A 37 -3.34 -3.65 6.20
C GLU A 37 -2.79 -3.45 7.63
N LEU A 38 -2.70 -2.20 8.11
CA LEU A 38 -2.30 -1.93 9.51
C LEU A 38 -3.25 -2.60 10.50
N ASP A 39 -4.56 -2.53 10.25
CA ASP A 39 -5.56 -3.18 11.08
C ASP A 39 -5.41 -4.72 11.05
N GLN A 40 -4.99 -5.30 9.93
CA GLN A 40 -4.67 -6.74 9.86
C GLN A 40 -3.49 -7.09 10.76
N PHE A 41 -2.43 -6.28 10.79
CA PHE A 41 -1.30 -6.51 11.69
C PHE A 41 -1.71 -6.47 13.16
N GLU A 42 -2.57 -5.53 13.54
CA GLU A 42 -3.10 -5.45 14.91
C GLU A 42 -3.99 -6.65 15.24
N ARG A 43 -4.93 -7.01 14.37
CA ARG A 43 -5.82 -8.18 14.55
C ARG A 43 -5.03 -9.48 14.69
N ASN A 44 -4.00 -9.65 13.87
CA ASN A 44 -3.14 -10.83 13.87
C ASN A 44 -2.10 -10.80 15.00
N LYS A 45 -2.00 -9.69 15.75
CA LYS A 45 -1.04 -9.48 16.86
C LYS A 45 0.41 -9.75 16.46
N VAL A 46 0.73 -9.51 15.20
CA VAL A 46 2.08 -9.73 14.68
C VAL A 46 3.00 -8.57 15.04
N TRP A 47 2.44 -7.38 15.27
CA TRP A 47 3.18 -6.15 15.53
C TRP A 47 2.75 -5.53 16.87
N THR A 48 3.69 -4.89 17.56
CA THR A 48 3.42 -4.10 18.76
C THR A 48 4.16 -2.78 18.64
N LEU A 49 3.45 -1.67 18.80
CA LEU A 49 4.06 -0.35 18.78
C LEU A 49 4.91 -0.18 20.05
N VAL A 50 6.21 0.01 19.88
CA VAL A 50 7.16 0.24 20.99
C VAL A 50 7.83 1.60 20.86
N PRO A 51 8.23 2.23 21.98
CA PRO A 51 9.05 3.44 21.94
C PRO A 51 10.35 3.20 21.19
N ARG A 52 10.85 4.24 20.51
CA ARG A 52 12.11 4.19 19.78
C ARG A 52 13.27 3.80 20.72
N PRO A 53 13.99 2.70 20.47
CA PRO A 53 15.14 2.32 21.29
C PRO A 53 16.31 3.30 21.06
N THR A 54 17.03 3.67 22.12
CA THR A 54 18.10 4.68 22.07
C THR A 54 19.45 4.09 21.65
N ASN A 55 19.70 2.81 21.95
CA ASN A 55 20.99 2.14 21.76
C ASN A 55 20.95 0.99 20.74
N HIS A 56 19.93 0.96 19.87
CA HIS A 56 19.80 -0.08 18.86
C HIS A 56 19.60 0.57 17.48
N PRO A 57 20.16 -0.03 16.42
CA PRO A 57 19.80 0.36 15.06
C PRO A 57 18.30 0.12 14.87
N ILE A 58 17.66 1.08 14.21
CA ILE A 58 16.22 1.02 13.93
C ILE A 58 16.09 0.43 12.55
N ILE A 59 15.35 -0.67 12.41
CA ILE A 59 15.00 -1.17 11.09
C ILE A 59 13.94 -0.24 10.51
N GLY A 60 14.20 0.26 9.31
CA GLY A 60 13.25 1.05 8.55
C GLY A 60 12.09 0.21 8.05
N THR A 61 10.99 0.86 7.71
CA THR A 61 9.87 0.20 7.02
C THR A 61 9.48 1.03 5.80
N LYS A 62 9.19 0.36 4.70
CA LYS A 62 8.79 0.99 3.44
C LYS A 62 7.51 0.37 2.92
N TRP A 63 6.60 1.24 2.47
CA TRP A 63 5.39 0.83 1.77
C TRP A 63 5.74 0.38 0.35
N VAL A 64 5.24 -0.80 -0.02
CA VAL A 64 5.30 -1.35 -1.36
C VAL A 64 3.87 -1.41 -1.89
N PHE A 65 3.56 -0.55 -2.86
CA PHE A 65 2.25 -0.47 -3.49
C PHE A 65 2.22 -1.38 -4.71
N LYS A 66 1.19 -2.22 -4.81
CA LYS A 66 1.00 -3.13 -5.94
C LYS A 66 -0.47 -3.22 -6.31
N ASN A 67 -0.76 -3.33 -7.60
CA ASN A 67 -2.10 -3.64 -8.09
C ASN A 67 -2.19 -5.14 -8.38
N LYS A 68 -3.27 -5.78 -7.94
CA LYS A 68 -3.59 -7.17 -8.28
C LYS A 68 -4.90 -7.20 -9.06
N MET A 69 -4.88 -7.85 -10.23
CA MET A 69 -6.09 -8.11 -11.00
C MET A 69 -6.62 -9.50 -10.64
N ASP A 70 -7.92 -9.60 -10.36
CA ASP A 70 -8.59 -10.88 -10.13
C ASP A 70 -8.95 -11.60 -11.44
N GLU A 71 -9.46 -12.83 -11.34
CA GLU A 71 -9.87 -13.64 -12.50
C GLU A 71 -11.03 -13.01 -13.31
N LEU A 72 -11.75 -12.05 -12.72
CA LEU A 72 -12.86 -11.33 -13.33
C LEU A 72 -12.40 -10.01 -13.98
N GLY A 73 -11.11 -9.67 -13.90
CA GLY A 73 -10.53 -8.44 -14.45
C GLY A 73 -10.71 -7.21 -13.55
N ASN A 74 -11.17 -7.36 -12.31
CA ASN A 74 -11.23 -6.26 -11.35
C ASN A 74 -9.84 -6.01 -10.76
N VAL A 75 -9.46 -4.75 -10.68
CA VAL A 75 -8.21 -4.33 -10.04
C VAL A 75 -8.46 -4.02 -8.57
N ASN A 76 -7.68 -4.65 -7.71
CA ASN A 76 -7.64 -4.37 -6.29
C ASN A 76 -6.25 -3.83 -5.91
N ASN A 77 -6.26 -2.81 -5.06
CA ASN A 77 -5.04 -2.26 -4.49
C ASN A 77 -4.51 -3.23 -3.44
N PHE A 78 -3.21 -3.46 -3.44
CA PHE A 78 -2.49 -4.24 -2.46
C PHE A 78 -1.32 -3.41 -1.94
N VAL A 79 -1.15 -3.40 -0.62
CA VAL A 79 -0.01 -2.73 0.01
C VAL A 79 0.69 -3.73 0.90
N ASP A 80 2.02 -3.72 0.84
CA ASP A 80 2.87 -4.54 1.69
C ASP A 80 3.83 -3.62 2.44
N LEU A 81 4.13 -3.96 3.68
CA LEU A 81 5.06 -3.21 4.51
C LEU A 81 6.36 -4.01 4.63
N GLY A 82 7.35 -3.63 3.81
CA GLY A 82 8.66 -4.24 3.82
C GLY A 82 9.55 -3.65 4.91
N MET A 83 10.27 -4.50 5.63
CA MET A 83 11.41 -4.08 6.45
C MET A 83 12.58 -3.75 5.53
N ILE A 84 13.22 -2.60 5.75
CA ILE A 84 14.45 -2.21 5.07
C ILE A 84 15.48 -1.81 6.11
N ASP A 85 16.75 -2.08 5.82
CA ASP A 85 17.82 -1.62 6.71
C ASP A 85 17.80 -0.08 6.79
N ALA A 86 18.15 0.46 7.96
CA ALA A 86 18.01 1.90 8.25
C ALA A 86 18.81 2.80 7.29
N ASP A 87 19.85 2.24 6.69
CA ASP A 87 20.76 2.85 5.73
C ASP A 87 20.23 2.85 4.29
N GLU A 88 19.14 2.14 4.01
CA GLU A 88 18.45 2.13 2.70
C GLU A 88 17.19 3.03 2.65
N LEU A 89 16.86 3.72 3.75
CA LEU A 89 15.79 4.73 3.86
C LEU A 89 16.19 6.09 3.29
#